data_AF-A0A9Q7SH13-F1
#
_entry.id   AF-A0A9Q7SH13-F1
#
_cell.length_a   1.000
_cell.length_b   1.000
_cell.length_c   1.000
_cell.angle_alpha   90.00
_cell.angle_beta   90.00
_cell.angle_gamma   90.00
#
_symmetry.space_group_name_H-M   'P 1'
#
loop_
_entity.id
_entity.type
_entity.pdbx_description
1 polymer ?
#
loop_
_entity_poly.entity_id
_entity_poly.type
_entity_poly.pdbx_seq_one_letter_code
_entity_poly.pdbx_strand_id
1 'polypeptide(L)' 'MELGGTSYAEVLSRRLHMDKGAARRRIADAEQLAPRRAITGEQLAPQLPHTAQALGRGDIGEEHARIIRQFF' A
#
# COMPACT_ATOMS: atom_id res chain seq x y z
N MET A 1 -22.13 1.46 -1.19
CA MET A 1 -21.51 1.09 -2.47
C MET A 1 -20.97 -0.33 -2.31
N GLU A 2 -21.51 -1.31 -3.02
CA GLU A 2 -21.00 -2.67 -3.00
C GLU A 2 -19.83 -2.80 -3.97
N LEU A 3 -18.68 -3.28 -3.50
CA LEU A 3 -17.45 -3.35 -4.31
C LEU A 3 -17.35 -4.63 -5.16
N GLY A 4 -18.32 -5.55 -5.06
CA GLY A 4 -18.35 -6.80 -5.83
C GLY A 4 -17.42 -7.91 -5.29
N GLY A 5 -17.14 -7.91 -3.99
CA GLY A 5 -16.33 -8.93 -3.31
C GLY A 5 -16.50 -8.89 -1.79
N THR A 6 -16.11 -9.96 -1.11
CA THR A 6 -16.23 -10.14 0.36
C THR A 6 -15.07 -9.51 1.13
N SER A 7 -14.03 -9.05 0.44
CA SER A 7 -12.86 -8.38 1.02
C SER A 7 -12.19 -7.46 0.00
N TYR A 8 -11.44 -6.44 0.48
CA TYR A 8 -10.63 -5.57 -0.38
C TYR A 8 -9.63 -6.35 -1.24
N ALA A 9 -8.99 -7.37 -0.66
CA ALA A 9 -8.05 -8.22 -1.38
C ALA A 9 -8.72 -8.99 -2.53
N GLU A 10 -9.95 -9.49 -2.33
CA GLU A 10 -10.72 -10.13 -3.39
C GLU A 10 -11.12 -9.14 -4.50
N VAL A 11 -11.58 -7.95 -4.12
CA VAL A 11 -11.94 -6.89 -5.07
C VAL A 11 -10.72 -6.51 -5.92
N LEU A 12 -9.57 -6.28 -5.31
CA LEU A 12 -8.33 -5.92 -6.01
C LEU A 12 -7.82 -7.07 -6.88
N SER A 13 -7.81 -8.30 -6.35
CA SER A 13 -7.42 -9.49 -7.11
C SER A 13 -8.24 -9.65 -8.39
N ARG A 14 -9.57 -9.50 -8.31
CA ARG A 14 -10.46 -9.57 -9.48
C ARG A 14 -10.25 -8.42 -10.46
N ARG A 15 -10.21 -7.17 -9.97
CA ARG A 15 -10.15 -5.98 -10.84
C ARG A 15 -8.80 -5.75 -11.49
N LEU A 16 -7.72 -6.19 -10.85
CA LEU A 16 -6.35 -5.96 -11.30
C LEU A 16 -5.66 -7.25 -11.77
N HIS A 17 -6.42 -8.34 -11.91
CA HIS A 17 -5.95 -9.65 -12.36
C HIS A 17 -4.67 -10.13 -11.65
N MET A 18 -4.62 -9.99 -10.32
CA MET A 18 -3.51 -10.45 -9.49
C MET A 18 -3.97 -11.52 -8.50
N ASP A 19 -3.03 -12.30 -7.96
CA ASP A 19 -3.37 -13.25 -6.91
C ASP A 19 -3.80 -12.54 -5.61
N LYS A 20 -4.59 -13.22 -4.77
CA LYS A 20 -5.08 -12.66 -3.51
C LYS A 20 -3.95 -12.36 -2.50
N GLY A 21 -2.81 -13.04 -2.60
CA GLY A 21 -1.63 -12.78 -1.78
C GLY A 21 -0.96 -11.45 -2.14
N ALA A 22 -0.72 -11.21 -3.43
CA ALA A 22 -0.24 -9.93 -3.95
C ALA A 22 -1.19 -8.77 -3.62
N ALA A 23 -2.50 -8.99 -3.72
CA ALA A 23 -3.49 -7.98 -3.32
C ALA A 23 -3.38 -7.61 -1.83
N ARG A 24 -3.24 -8.63 -0.94
CA ARG A 24 -3.03 -8.38 0.49
C ARG A 24 -1.71 -7.68 0.78
N ARG A 25 -0.63 -8.08 0.09
CA ARG A 25 0.69 -7.42 0.21
C ARG A 25 0.55 -5.94 -0.10
N ARG A 26 -0.04 -5.59 -1.25
CA ARG A 26 -0.28 -4.19 -1.65
C ARG A 26 -1.10 -3.39 -0.63
N ILE A 27 -2.13 -4.00 -0.04
CA ILE A 27 -2.92 -3.35 1.02
C ILE A 27 -2.02 -3.07 2.24
N ALA A 28 -1.26 -4.06 2.70
CA ALA A 28 -0.36 -3.90 3.84
C ALA A 28 0.74 -2.87 3.55
N ASP A 29 1.28 -2.84 2.33
CA ASP A 29 2.29 -1.86 1.91
C ASP A 29 1.72 -0.44 1.98
N ALA A 30 0.47 -0.25 1.56
CA ALA A 30 -0.20 1.05 1.58
C ALA A 30 -0.36 1.63 2.99
N GLU A 31 -0.44 0.80 4.05
CA GLU A 31 -0.58 1.30 5.43
C GLU A 31 0.58 2.21 5.87
N GLN A 32 1.79 1.91 5.42
CA GLN A 32 3.00 2.68 5.77
C GLN A 32 3.49 3.58 4.63
N LEU A 33 3.20 3.21 3.37
CA LEU A 33 3.79 3.85 2.19
C LEU A 33 2.82 4.76 1.41
N ALA A 34 1.50 4.63 1.61
CA ALA A 34 0.54 5.53 0.97
C ALA A 34 0.34 6.83 1.77
N PRO A 35 -0.06 7.93 1.11
CA PRO A 35 -0.50 9.12 1.82
C PRO A 35 -1.69 8.82 2.75
N ARG A 36 -1.70 9.47 3.92
CA ARG A 36 -2.74 9.29 4.94
C ARG A 36 -3.66 10.50 4.98
N ARG A 37 -4.75 10.42 5.74
CA ARG A 37 -5.66 11.55 5.97
C ARG A 37 -5.84 11.80 7.45
N ALA A 38 -5.75 13.06 7.86
CA ALA A 38 -6.13 13.51 9.19
C ALA A 38 -7.65 13.41 9.38
N ILE A 39 -8.11 13.48 10.64
CA ILE A 39 -9.56 13.51 10.94
C ILE A 39 -10.24 14.74 10.33
N THR A 40 -9.50 15.83 10.15
CA THR A 40 -9.92 17.06 9.45
C THR A 40 -9.96 16.91 7.93
N GLY A 41 -9.48 15.79 7.39
CA GLY A 41 -9.44 15.49 5.96
C GLY A 41 -8.15 15.89 5.24
N GLU A 42 -7.24 16.60 5.92
CA GLU A 42 -5.95 17.00 5.37
C GLU A 42 -5.09 15.79 4.99
N GLN A 43 -4.41 15.88 3.85
CA GLN A 43 -3.48 14.85 3.43
C GLN A 43 -2.21 14.92 4.27
N LEU A 44 -1.83 13.78 4.86
CA LEU A 44 -0.63 13.60 5.63
C LEU A 44 0.38 12.76 4.85
N ALA A 45 1.66 13.00 5.10
CA ALA A 45 2.74 12.19 4.55
C ALA A 45 2.59 10.70 4.96
N PRO A 46 3.11 9.75 4.15
CA PRO A 46 3.25 8.36 4.55
C PRO A 46 3.99 8.21 5.88
N GLN A 47 3.83 7.06 6.55
CA GLN A 47 4.58 6.80 7.79
C GLN A 47 6.09 6.73 7.53
N LEU A 48 6.47 6.22 6.34
CA LEU A 48 7.85 6.14 5.88
C LEU A 48 8.03 7.01 4.62
N PRO A 49 8.09 8.34 4.75
CA PRO A 49 8.03 9.27 3.60
C PRO A 49 9.22 9.10 2.64
N HIS A 50 10.43 8.87 3.16
CA HIS A 50 11.61 8.64 2.33
C HIS A 50 11.55 7.31 1.57
N THR A 51 11.08 6.24 2.23
CA THR A 51 10.87 4.93 1.60
C THR A 51 9.82 5.01 0.51
N ALA A 52 8.69 5.68 0.77
CA ALA A 52 7.64 5.89 -0.22
C ALA A 52 8.14 6.70 -1.43
N GLN A 53 8.95 7.74 -1.19
CA GLN A 53 9.56 8.53 -2.27
C GLN A 53 10.53 7.70 -3.10
N ALA A 54 11.43 6.94 -2.48
CA ALA A 54 12.40 6.09 -3.17
C ALA A 54 11.70 4.99 -4.00
N LEU A 55 10.66 4.37 -3.46
CA LEU A 55 9.85 3.39 -4.17
C LEU A 55 9.13 4.02 -5.37
N GLY A 56 8.54 5.21 -5.20
CA GLY A 56 7.85 5.93 -6.28
C GLY A 56 8.78 6.39 -7.41
N ARG A 57 10.06 6.68 -7.11
CA ARG A 57 11.08 6.98 -8.12
C ARG A 57 11.66 5.73 -8.80
N GLY A 58 11.43 4.54 -8.23
CA GLY A 58 12.04 3.29 -8.69
C GLY A 58 13.47 3.07 -8.20
N ASP A 59 13.96 3.89 -7.25
CA ASP A 59 15.30 3.72 -6.64
C ASP A 59 15.38 2.41 -5.84
N ILE A 60 14.23 1.96 -5.32
CA ILE A 60 14.08 0.70 -4.59
C ILE A 60 12.84 -0.06 -5.08
N GLY A 61 12.94 -1.39 -5.11
CA GLY A 61 11.81 -2.29 -5.38
C GLY A 61 11.00 -2.69 -4.12
N GLU A 62 9.89 -3.39 -4.34
CA GLU A 62 8.97 -3.87 -3.29
C GLU A 62 9.69 -4.70 -2.21
N GLU A 63 10.71 -5.47 -2.60
CA GLU A 63 11.50 -6.30 -1.68
C GLU A 63 12.30 -5.46 -0.67
N HIS A 64 12.92 -4.37 -1.11
CA HIS A 64 13.63 -3.46 -0.22
C HIS A 64 12.65 -2.76 0.73
N ALA A 65 11.51 -2.30 0.20
CA ALA A 65 10.47 -1.68 1.01
C ALA A 65 9.95 -2.63 2.10
N ARG A 66 9.79 -3.92 1.78
CA ARG A 66 9.41 -4.97 2.72
C ARG A 66 10.43 -5.15 3.85
N ILE A 67 11.72 -5.12 3.54
CA ILE A 67 12.80 -5.22 4.54
C ILE A 67 12.81 -3.98 5.43
N ILE A 68 12.73 -2.77 4.85
CA ILE A 68 12.73 -1.51 5.61
C ILE A 68 11.60 -1.47 6.64
N ARG A 69 10.42 -1.97 6.28
CA ARG A 69 9.25 -2.05 7.16
C ARG A 69 9.37 -3.05 8.32
N GLN A 70 10.42 -3.87 8.37
CA GLN A 70 10.68 -4.73 9.52
C GLN A 70 11.35 -3.97 10.67
N PHE A 71 11.86 -2.77 10.41
CA PHE A 71 12.57 -1.94 11.39
C PHE A 71 11.69 -0.83 12.01
N PHE A 72 10.50 -0.57 11.44
CA PHE A 72 9.58 0.52 11.81
C PHE A 72 8.13 0.06 11.78
#